data_AF-A0A2N3D6N4-F1
#
_entry.id   AF-A0A2N3D6N4-F1
#
_cell.length_a   1.000
_cell.length_b   1.000
_cell.length_c   1.000
_cell.angle_alpha   90.00
_cell.angle_beta   90.00
_cell.angle_gamma   90.00
#
_symmetry.space_group_name_H-M   'P 1'
#
loop_
_entity.id
_entity.type
_entity.pdbx_description
1 polymer ?
#
loop_
_entity_poly.entity_id
_entity_poly.type
_entity_poly.pdbx_seq_one_letter_code
_entity_poly.pdbx_strand_id
1 'polypeptide(L)'
;SGLLNLSLEQALAVGLSLLIGTPGLAALGVATAALTAGLRGAGAVAGLVMLPFAVPLLIFGAGSMGGDMAALKLLGAVSLLLVAGCPFVAGAAMRMGRD
;
A
#
# COMPACT_ATOMS: atom_id res chain seq x y z
N SER A 1 6.06 -17.60 -24.03
CA SER A 1 6.11 -16.40 -23.18
C SER A 1 4.85 -15.58 -23.44
N GLY A 2 4.10 -15.21 -22.39
CA GLY A 2 2.79 -14.53 -22.52
C GLY A 2 2.89 -13.05 -22.90
N LEU A 3 1.78 -12.29 -22.71
CA LEU A 3 1.63 -10.86 -23.06
C LEU A 3 2.79 -9.95 -22.60
N LEU A 4 3.44 -10.27 -21.46
CA LEU A 4 4.52 -9.46 -20.88
C LEU A 4 5.93 -9.99 -21.21
N ASN A 5 6.03 -11.02 -22.04
CA ASN A 5 7.28 -11.70 -22.42
C ASN A 5 8.19 -12.11 -21.25
N LEU A 6 7.58 -12.47 -20.10
CA LEU A 6 8.31 -12.89 -18.89
C LEU A 6 8.59 -14.40 -18.88
N SER A 7 9.68 -14.79 -18.22
CA SER A 7 9.88 -16.18 -17.77
C SER A 7 8.85 -16.55 -16.69
N LEU A 8 8.62 -17.86 -16.49
CA LEU A 8 7.66 -18.34 -15.48
C LEU A 8 8.05 -17.88 -14.07
N GLU A 9 9.35 -17.91 -13.76
CA GLU A 9 9.89 -17.49 -12.46
C GLU A 9 9.66 -16.00 -12.21
N GLN A 10 9.91 -15.14 -13.20
CA GLN A 10 9.60 -13.71 -13.13
C GLN A 10 8.10 -13.45 -12.97
N ALA A 11 7.25 -14.19 -13.70
CA ALA A 11 5.80 -14.07 -13.58
C ALA A 11 5.30 -14.43 -12.18
N LEU A 12 5.87 -15.47 -11.57
CA LEU A 12 5.56 -15.85 -10.18
C LEU A 12 6.06 -14.80 -9.18
N ALA A 13 7.27 -14.27 -9.36
CA ALA A 13 7.79 -13.22 -8.49
C ALA A 13 6.92 -11.95 -8.53
N VAL A 14 6.50 -11.53 -9.73
CA VAL A 14 5.54 -10.43 -9.92
C VAL A 14 4.18 -10.75 -9.29
N GLY A 15 3.66 -11.96 -9.51
CA GLY A 15 2.39 -12.38 -8.93
C GLY A 15 2.41 -12.34 -7.40
N LEU A 16 3.49 -12.81 -6.78
CA LEU A 16 3.68 -12.77 -5.33
C LEU A 16 3.84 -11.34 -4.81
N SER A 17 4.64 -10.50 -5.48
CA SER A 17 4.83 -9.12 -5.06
C SER A 17 3.52 -8.33 -5.10
N LEU A 18 2.72 -8.51 -6.16
CA LEU A 18 1.40 -7.91 -6.28
C LEU A 18 0.44 -8.45 -5.21
N LEU A 19 0.39 -9.75 -5.00
CA LEU A 19 -0.49 -10.36 -3.98
C LEU A 19 -0.20 -9.80 -2.58
N ILE A 20 1.07 -9.64 -2.23
CA ILE A 20 1.50 -9.12 -0.93
C ILE A 20 1.30 -7.60 -0.84
N GLY A 21 1.60 -6.84 -1.90
CA GLY A 21 1.48 -5.38 -1.93
C GLY A 21 0.04 -4.85 -2.02
N THR A 22 -0.86 -5.60 -2.67
CA THR A 22 -2.27 -5.20 -2.88
C THR A 22 -3.02 -4.85 -1.59
N PRO A 23 -3.01 -5.67 -0.53
CA PRO A 23 -3.73 -5.32 0.69
C PRO A 23 -3.18 -4.03 1.34
N GLY A 24 -1.87 -3.80 1.29
CA GLY A 24 -1.25 -2.55 1.76
C GLY A 24 -1.68 -1.32 0.97
N LEU A 25 -1.72 -1.42 -0.36
CA LEU A 25 -2.21 -0.34 -1.24
C LEU A 25 -3.72 -0.08 -1.03
N ALA A 26 -4.52 -1.13 -0.86
CA ALA A 26 -5.94 -1.00 -0.57
C ALA A 26 -6.18 -0.32 0.79
N ALA A 27 -5.46 -0.74 1.83
CA ALA A 27 -5.52 -0.12 3.16
C ALA A 27 -5.11 1.35 3.13
N LEU A 28 -4.05 1.69 2.39
CA LEU A 28 -3.62 3.08 2.19
C LEU A 28 -4.69 3.91 1.48
N GLY A 29 -5.33 3.36 0.44
CA GLY A 29 -6.44 4.00 -0.26
C GLY A 29 -7.65 4.25 0.65
N VAL A 30 -8.01 3.27 1.48
CA VAL A 30 -9.12 3.40 2.45
C VAL A 30 -8.80 4.47 3.50
N ALA A 31 -7.60 4.45 4.08
CA ALA A 31 -7.17 5.43 5.07
C ALA A 31 -7.17 6.87 4.51
N THR A 32 -6.64 7.05 3.30
CA THR A 32 -6.62 8.36 2.64
C THR A 32 -8.03 8.83 2.26
N ALA A 33 -8.91 7.94 1.79
CA ALA A 33 -10.31 8.26 1.52
C ALA A 33 -11.09 8.64 2.79
N ALA A 34 -10.83 7.97 3.91
CA ALA A 34 -11.44 8.34 5.19
C ALA A 34 -10.97 9.73 5.67
N LEU A 35 -9.67 10.03 5.50
CA LEU A 35 -9.11 11.35 5.83
C LEU A 35 -9.69 12.47 4.97
N THR A 36 -9.86 12.26 3.66
CA THR A 36 -10.50 13.27 2.79
C THR A 36 -11.97 13.46 3.12
N ALA A 37 -12.68 12.40 3.48
CA ALA A 37 -14.09 12.47 3.85
C ALA A 37 -14.33 13.14 5.23
N GLY A 38 -13.42 12.90 6.19
CA GLY A 38 -13.56 13.37 7.56
C GLY A 38 -13.01 14.78 7.84
N LEU A 39 -12.21 15.36 6.97
CA LEU A 39 -11.55 16.65 7.23
C LEU A 39 -11.90 17.69 6.17
N ARG A 40 -12.39 18.86 6.61
CA ARG A 40 -12.68 20.00 5.72
C ARG A 40 -11.37 20.50 5.07
N GLY A 41 -11.27 20.42 3.74
CA GLY A 41 -10.09 20.90 3.00
C GLY A 41 -8.90 19.93 2.95
N ALA A 42 -9.08 18.66 3.31
CA ALA A 42 -7.99 17.69 3.44
C ALA A 42 -7.43 17.07 2.14
N GLY A 43 -7.73 17.65 0.98
CA GLY A 43 -7.16 17.17 -0.30
C GLY A 43 -5.62 17.10 -0.27
N ALA A 44 -4.97 18.09 0.37
CA ALA A 44 -3.51 18.10 0.54
C ALA A 44 -3.02 17.06 1.57
N VAL A 45 -3.79 16.81 2.63
CA VAL A 45 -3.43 15.85 3.70
C VAL A 45 -3.42 14.43 3.16
N ALA A 46 -4.36 14.08 2.29
CA ALA A 46 -4.40 12.77 1.66
C ALA A 46 -3.17 12.50 0.79
N GLY A 47 -2.76 13.47 -0.04
CA GLY A 47 -1.52 13.37 -0.82
C GLY A 47 -0.27 13.28 0.06
N LEU A 48 -0.22 14.09 1.13
CA LEU A 48 0.88 14.08 2.10
C LEU A 48 1.04 12.75 2.82
N VAL A 49 -0.06 12.06 3.16
CA VAL A 49 -0.02 10.72 3.79
C VAL A 49 0.23 9.64 2.76
N MET A 50 -0.37 9.72 1.57
CA MET A 50 -0.21 8.68 0.55
C MET A 50 1.23 8.57 0.08
N LEU A 51 1.88 9.70 -0.23
CA LEU A 51 3.22 9.74 -0.81
C LEU A 51 4.28 8.97 0.01
N PRO A 52 4.49 9.24 1.31
CA PRO A 52 5.55 8.58 2.08
C PRO A 52 5.33 7.09 2.29
N PHE A 53 4.08 6.59 2.25
CA PHE A 53 3.78 5.16 2.43
C PHE A 53 3.66 4.40 1.11
N ALA A 54 3.28 5.05 0.01
CA ALA A 54 3.31 4.46 -1.31
C ALA A 54 4.75 4.14 -1.74
N VAL A 55 5.69 5.04 -1.44
CA VAL A 55 7.12 4.86 -1.78
C VAL A 55 7.71 3.54 -1.27
N PRO A 56 7.67 3.18 0.03
CA PRO A 56 8.22 1.92 0.51
C PRO A 56 7.49 0.70 -0.08
N LEU A 57 6.16 0.75 -0.24
CA LEU A 57 5.43 -0.34 -0.91
C LEU A 57 5.93 -0.55 -2.35
N LEU A 58 6.14 0.52 -3.10
CA LEU A 58 6.61 0.45 -4.49
C LEU A 58 8.08 0.03 -4.58
N ILE A 59 8.96 0.53 -3.70
CA ILE A 59 10.38 0.17 -3.65
C ILE A 59 10.53 -1.32 -3.33
N PHE A 60 9.90 -1.81 -2.26
CA PHE A 60 10.03 -3.21 -1.86
C PHE A 60 9.26 -4.14 -2.81
N GLY A 61 8.15 -3.68 -3.39
CA GLY A 61 7.44 -4.36 -4.46
C GLY A 61 8.33 -4.63 -5.67
N ALA A 62 8.97 -3.59 -6.20
CA ALA A 62 9.90 -3.71 -7.33
C ALA A 62 11.13 -4.57 -6.97
N GLY A 63 11.71 -4.39 -5.78
CA GLY A 63 12.85 -5.18 -5.32
C GLY A 63 12.53 -6.68 -5.18
N SER A 64 11.33 -7.02 -4.72
CA SER A 64 10.92 -8.42 -4.53
C SER A 64 10.74 -9.20 -5.84
N MET A 65 10.48 -8.51 -6.96
CA MET A 65 10.39 -9.15 -8.29
C MET A 65 11.71 -9.74 -8.76
N GLY A 66 12.85 -9.25 -8.24
CA GLY A 66 14.18 -9.77 -8.51
C GLY A 66 14.57 -10.99 -7.67
N GLY A 67 13.64 -11.55 -6.89
CA GLY A 67 13.91 -12.68 -5.99
C GLY A 67 14.56 -12.27 -4.66
N ASP A 68 14.66 -10.97 -4.36
CA ASP A 68 15.17 -10.49 -3.08
C ASP A 68 14.16 -10.77 -1.95
N MET A 69 14.49 -11.76 -1.13
CA MET A 69 13.68 -12.17 0.00
C MET A 69 13.60 -11.11 1.10
N ALA A 70 14.61 -10.24 1.24
CA ALA A 70 14.55 -9.14 2.20
C ALA A 70 13.52 -8.10 1.75
N ALA A 71 13.51 -7.73 0.47
CA ALA A 71 12.50 -6.86 -0.11
C ALA A 71 11.09 -7.45 0.04
N LEU A 72 10.91 -8.76 -0.21
CA LEU A 72 9.60 -9.42 -0.06
C LEU A 72 9.09 -9.41 1.39
N LYS A 73 9.95 -9.67 2.37
CA LYS A 73 9.61 -9.58 3.80
C LYS A 73 9.22 -8.17 4.21
N LEU A 74 9.96 -7.17 3.72
CA LEU A 74 9.73 -5.77 4.06
C LEU A 74 8.45 -5.23 3.39
N LEU A 75 8.18 -5.65 2.16
CA LEU A 75 6.89 -5.43 1.48
C LEU A 75 5.73 -5.99 2.30
N GLY A 76 5.85 -7.24 2.76
CA GLY A 76 4.87 -7.87 3.63
C GLY A 76 4.68 -7.14 4.95
N ALA A 77 5.77 -6.71 5.60
CA ALA A 77 5.73 -5.96 6.85
C ALA A 77 5.00 -4.62 6.69
N VAL A 78 5.34 -3.84 5.65
CA VAL A 78 4.69 -2.55 5.37
C VAL A 78 3.22 -2.75 4.99
N SER A 79 2.91 -3.77 4.19
CA SER A 79 1.54 -4.11 3.81
C SER A 79 0.68 -4.45 5.03
N LEU A 80 1.18 -5.32 5.92
CA LEU A 80 0.49 -5.67 7.17
C LEU A 80 0.38 -4.49 8.14
N LEU A 81 1.41 -3.65 8.25
CA LEU A 81 1.37 -2.43 9.06
C LEU A 81 0.24 -1.51 8.60
N LEU A 82 0.11 -1.30 7.28
CA LEU A 82 -0.94 -0.46 6.72
C LEU A 82 -2.32 -1.07 6.91
N VAL A 83 -2.48 -2.37 6.69
CA VAL A 83 -3.75 -3.08 6.92
C VAL A 83 -4.17 -2.99 8.39
N ALA A 84 -3.25 -3.22 9.32
CA ALA A 84 -3.51 -3.15 10.75
C ALA A 84 -3.77 -1.70 11.22
N GLY A 85 -3.06 -0.73 10.67
CA GLY A 85 -3.19 0.69 11.01
C GLY A 85 -4.43 1.36 10.44
N CYS A 86 -4.88 0.93 9.26
CA CYS A 86 -6.03 1.47 8.53
C CYS A 86 -7.29 1.69 9.38
N PRO A 87 -7.81 0.72 10.16
CA PRO A 87 -9.03 0.93 10.94
C PRO A 87 -8.90 2.06 11.97
N PHE A 88 -7.73 2.24 12.58
CA PHE A 88 -7.49 3.30 13.55
C PHE A 88 -7.46 4.68 12.89
N VAL A 89 -6.74 4.79 11.77
CA VAL A 89 -6.65 6.03 10.99
C VAL A 89 -8.01 6.43 10.45
N ALA A 90 -8.74 5.48 9.85
CA ALA A 90 -10.07 5.72 9.32
C ALA A 90 -11.07 6.09 10.42
N GLY A 91 -11.05 5.39 11.56
CA GLY A 91 -11.89 5.70 12.72
C GLY A 91 -11.64 7.10 13.27
N ALA A 92 -10.37 7.49 13.44
CA ALA A 92 -10.00 8.83 13.88
C ALA A 92 -10.47 9.91 12.89
N ALA A 93 -10.28 9.69 11.59
CA ALA A 93 -10.75 10.59 10.54
C ALA A 93 -12.26 10.82 10.58
N MET A 94 -13.04 9.74 10.69
CA MET A 94 -14.50 9.81 10.75
C MET A 94 -14.99 10.52 12.01
N ARG A 95 -14.29 10.40 13.14
CA ARG A 95 -14.63 11.14 14.36
C ARG A 95 -14.37 12.63 14.21
N MET A 96 -13.21 13.01 13.67
CA MET A 96 -12.87 14.42 13.44
C MET A 96 -13.82 15.14 12.47
N GLY A 97 -14.50 14.42 11.58
CA GLY A 97 -15.50 15.01 10.68
C GLY A 97 -16.89 15.12 11.26
N ARG A 98 -17.14 14.48 12.41
CA ARG A 98 -18.43 14.53 13.13
C ARG A 98 -18.42 15.56 14.24
N ASP A 99 -17.26 15.75 14.87
CA ASP A 99 -16.98 16.82 15.84
C ASP A 99 -16.79 18.17 15.11
#